data_AF-A0A072NU51-F1
#
_entry.id   AF-A0A072NU51-F1
#
_cell.length_a   1.000
_cell.length_b   1.000
_cell.length_c   1.000
_cell.angle_alpha   90.00
_cell.angle_beta   90.00
_cell.angle_gamma   90.00
#
_symmetry.space_group_name_H-M   'P 1'
#
loop_
_entity.id
_entity.type
_entity.pdbx_description
1 polymer ?
#
loop_
_entity_poly.entity_id
_entity_poly.type
_entity_poly.pdbx_seq_one_letter_code
_entity_poly.pdbx_strand_id
1 'polypeptide(L)' 'MNLKGDLQEAQDLIHKAHFHLKQINSNSAEAEACHFAMGELEKAQQKIQHVQQRMNE' A
#
# COMPACT_ATOMS: atom_id res chain seq x y z
N MET A 1 11.79 11.38 14.20
CA MET A 1 11.36 10.32 13.26
C MET A 1 10.26 9.51 13.92
N ASN A 2 9.18 9.17 13.21
CA ASN A 2 7.98 8.55 13.80
C ASN A 2 7.63 7.24 13.07
N LEU A 3 8.22 6.12 13.51
CA LEU A 3 7.98 4.78 12.95
C LEU A 3 6.50 4.40 12.92
N LYS A 4 5.73 4.88 13.92
CA LYS A 4 4.28 4.71 13.98
C LYS A 4 3.59 5.44 12.82
N GLY A 5 4.10 6.60 12.42
CA GLY A 5 3.63 7.33 11.25
C GLY A 5 3.91 6.59 9.95
N ASP A 6 5.12 6.05 9.78
CA ASP A 6 5.48 5.27 8.59
C ASP A 6 4.65 3.99 8.44
N LEU A 7 4.38 3.29 9.54
CA LEU A 7 3.48 2.12 9.55
C LEU A 7 2.04 2.49 9.23
N GLN A 8 1.55 3.60 9.78
CA GLN A 8 0.19 4.08 9.52
C GLN A 8 0.03 4.45 8.04
N GLU A 9 1.02 5.11 7.45
CA GLU A 9 1.01 5.47 6.03
C GLU A 9 1.07 4.22 5.14
N ALA A 10 1.84 3.20 5.52
CA ALA A 10 1.84 1.91 4.81
C ALA A 10 0.46 1.21 4.87
N GLN A 11 -0.21 1.25 6.02
CA GLN A 11 -1.57 0.72 6.16
C GLN A 11 -2.58 1.47 5.28
N ASP A 12 -2.49 2.80 5.21
CA ASP A 12 -3.35 3.60 4.35
C ASP A 12 -3.16 3.27 2.86
N LEU A 13 -1.93 3.04 2.43
CA LEU A 13 -1.63 2.61 1.05
C LEU A 13 -2.24 1.24 0.73
N ILE A 14 -2.13 0.27 1.66
CA ILE A 14 -2.74 -1.05 1.51
C ILE A 14 -4.27 -0.95 1.43
N HIS A 15 -4.89 -0.12 2.28
CA HIS A 15 -6.33 0.10 2.25
C HIS A 15 -6.79 0.75 0.93
N LYS A 16 -6.05 1.72 0.41
CA LYS A 16 -6.34 2.34 -0.90
C LYS A 16 -6.27 1.31 -2.02
N ALA A 17 -5.22 0.48 -2.06
CA ALA A 17 -5.07 -0.59 -3.04
C ALA A 17 -6.27 -1.56 -2.98
N HIS A 18 -6.62 -2.04 -1.79
CA HIS A 18 -7.75 -2.94 -1.59
C HIS A 18 -9.09 -2.32 -1.99
N PHE A 19 -9.32 -1.06 -1.63
CA PHE A 19 -10.53 -0.35 -1.98
C PHE A 19 -10.67 -0.20 -3.50
N HIS A 20 -9.58 0.14 -4.18
CA HIS A 20 -9.57 0.27 -5.62
C HIS A 20 -9.82 -1.08 -6.31
N LEU A 21 -9.17 -2.17 -5.85
CA LEU A 21 -9.41 -3.53 -6.33
C LEU A 21 -10.86 -3.99 -6.12
N LYS A 22 -11.46 -3.64 -4.99
CA LYS A 22 -12.85 -4.00 -4.68
C LYS A 22 -13.86 -3.29 -5.57
N GLN A 23 -13.57 -2.07 -6.03
CA GLN A 23 -14.46 -1.31 -6.93
C GLN A 23 -14.51 -1.85 -8.35
N ILE A 24 -13.49 -2.60 -8.76
CA ILE A 24 -13.38 -3.15 -10.12
C ILE A 24 -14.53 -4.11 -10.46
N ASN A 25 -15.11 -4.76 -9.44
CA ASN A 25 -16.24 -5.68 -9.60
C ASN A 25 -17.49 -5.03 -10.23
N SER A 26 -17.48 -3.70 -10.46
CA SER A 26 -18.60 -2.95 -11.05
C SER A 26 -18.30 -2.22 -12.36
N ASN A 27 -17.04 -2.09 -12.81
CA ASN A 27 -16.69 -1.40 -14.06
C ASN A 27 -15.36 -1.95 -14.60
N SER A 28 -15.38 -2.43 -15.85
CA SER A 28 -14.40 -3.31 -16.52
C SER A 28 -12.97 -2.74 -16.75
N ALA A 29 -12.33 -2.17 -15.75
CA ALA A 29 -10.95 -1.66 -15.79
C ALA A 29 -10.03 -2.45 -14.83
N GLU A 30 -10.12 -3.79 -14.86
CA GLU A 30 -9.32 -4.70 -14.01
C GLU A 30 -7.82 -4.45 -14.10
N ALA A 31 -7.31 -4.25 -15.32
CA ALA A 31 -5.88 -4.04 -15.53
C ALA A 31 -5.37 -2.73 -14.89
N GLU A 32 -6.12 -1.62 -15.03
CA GLU A 32 -5.70 -0.31 -14.51
C GLU A 32 -5.74 -0.27 -12.99
N ALA A 33 -6.81 -0.79 -12.39
CA ALA A 33 -6.93 -0.79 -10.95
C ALA A 33 -6.05 -1.85 -10.28
N CYS A 34 -5.71 -2.94 -10.97
CA CYS A 34 -4.65 -3.86 -10.54
C CYS A 34 -3.27 -3.21 -10.61
N HIS A 35 -2.96 -2.45 -11.68
CA HIS A 35 -1.71 -1.71 -11.80
C HIS A 35 -1.58 -0.62 -10.72
N PHE A 36 -2.65 0.13 -10.45
CA PHE A 36 -2.69 1.10 -9.36
C PHE A 36 -2.45 0.42 -8.00
N ALA A 37 -3.16 -0.67 -7.73
CA ALA A 37 -3.02 -1.41 -6.48
C ALA A 37 -1.60 -1.96 -6.29
N MET A 38 -0.97 -2.48 -7.35
CA MET A 38 0.43 -2.91 -7.32
C MET A 38 1.37 -1.77 -6.95
N GLY A 39 1.19 -0.58 -7.54
CA GLY A 39 2.01 0.59 -7.21
C GLY A 39 1.86 1.06 -5.76
N GLU A 40 0.64 1.05 -5.22
CA GLU A 40 0.40 1.44 -3.82
C GLU A 40 0.93 0.38 -2.84
N LEU A 41 0.82 -0.92 -3.17
CA LEU A 41 1.37 -2.01 -2.36
C LEU A 41 2.89 -2.00 -2.34
N GLU A 42 3.55 -1.69 -3.45
CA GLU A 42 5.02 -1.57 -3.50
C GLU A 42 5.52 -0.44 -2.57
N LYS A 43 4.86 0.73 -2.59
CA LYS A 43 5.17 1.84 -1.68
C LYS A 43 4.95 1.45 -0.22
N ALA A 44 3.86 0.73 0.08
CA ALA A 44 3.60 0.24 1.42
C ALA A 44 4.71 -0.70 1.89
N GLN A 45 5.16 -1.61 1.02
CA GLN A 45 6.21 -2.56 1.32
C GLN A 45 7.56 -1.87 1.57
N GLN A 46 7.92 -0.85 0.79
CA GLN A 46 9.13 -0.05 1.02
C GLN A 46 9.10 0.63 2.39
N LYS A 47 7.95 1.20 2.79
CA LYS A 47 7.78 1.82 4.11
C LYS A 47 7.89 0.80 5.25
N ILE A 48 7.26 -0.36 5.11
CA ILE A 48 7.37 -1.45 6.10
C ILE A 48 8.81 -1.92 6.23
N GLN A 49 9.52 -2.09 5.11
CA GLN A 49 10.91 -2.52 5.10
C GLN A 49 11.82 -1.47 5.77
N HIS A 50 11.60 -0.19 5.50
CA HIS A 50 12.31 0.90 6.17
C HIS A 50 12.07 0.86 7.69
N VAL A 51 10.83 0.69 8.13
CA VAL A 51 10.52 0.54 9.56
C VAL A 51 11.23 -0.68 10.17
N GLN A 52 11.20 -1.83 9.48
CA GLN A 52 11.87 -3.05 9.94
C GLN A 52 13.38 -2.89 10.07
N GLN A 53 14.02 -2.25 9.09
CA GLN A 53 15.46 -1.96 9.15
C GLN A 53 15.78 -1.10 10.37
N ARG A 54 14.98 -0.06 10.63
CA ARG A 54 15.17 0.85 11.77
C ARG A 54 14.83 0.24 13.12
N MET A 55 14.04 -0.84 13.16
CA MET A 55 13.76 -1.62 14.37
C MET A 55 14.88 -2.61 14.70
N ASN A 56 15.64 -3.04 13.69
CA ASN A 56 16.76 -3.98 13.82
C ASN A 56 18.11 -3.27 14.04
N GLU A 57 18.15 -1.94 13.96
CA GLU A 57 19.27 -1.07 14.35
C GLU A 57 19.14 -0.60 15.81
#